data_AF-A0A9D0DSQ7-F1
#
_entry.id   AF-A0A9D0DSQ7-F1
#
_cell.length_a   1.000
_cell.length_b   1.000
_cell.length_c   1.000
_cell.angle_alpha   90.00
_cell.angle_beta   90.00
_cell.angle_gamma   90.00
#
_symmetry.space_group_name_H-M   'P 1'
#
loop_
_entity.id
_entity.type
_entity.pdbx_description
1 polymer ?
#
loop_
_entity_poly.entity_id
_entity_poly.type
_entity_poly.pdbx_seq_one_letter_code
_entity_poly.pdbx_strand_id
1 'polypeptide(L)' 'FVAEVFTGSTGKYVPIRETISGFKGIIEGKYDNIPEQAFYMAGNIEEVLERAK' A
#
# COMPACT_ATOMS: atom_id res chain seq x y z
N PHE A 1 13.22 9.39 -5.56
CA PHE A 1 11.88 9.94 -5.29
C PHE A 1 12.04 11.32 -4.65
N VAL A 2 11.19 12.30 -5.00
CA VAL A 2 11.35 13.71 -4.56
C VAL A 2 10.89 13.94 -3.12
N ALA A 3 9.95 13.14 -2.62
CA ALA A 3 9.38 13.31 -1.27
C ALA A 3 10.28 12.75 -0.14
N GLU A 4 11.25 11.89 -0.46
CA GLU A 4 12.10 11.19 0.53
C GLU A 4 12.91 12.18 1.39
N VAL A 5 13.34 13.30 0.82
CA VAL A 5 14.03 14.39 1.54
C VAL A 5 13.16 15.08 2.58
N PHE A 6 11.83 14.96 2.50
CA PHE A 6 10.89 15.58 3.43
C PHE A 6 10.28 14.57 4.42
N THR A 7 10.13 13.31 4.01
CA THR A 7 9.44 12.28 4.82
C THR A 7 10.39 11.27 5.46
N GLY A 8 11.65 11.22 5.04
CA GLY A 8 12.61 10.19 5.45
C GLY A 8 12.23 8.77 5.01
N SER A 9 11.14 8.61 4.25
CA SER A 9 10.59 7.33 3.83
C SER A 9 10.91 7.09 2.36
N THR A 10 11.48 5.92 2.06
CA THR A 10 11.85 5.57 0.69
C THR A 10 10.62 5.45 -0.18
N GLY A 11 10.58 6.22 -1.27
CA GLY A 11 9.50 6.12 -2.24
C GLY A 11 9.57 4.79 -3.00
N LYS A 12 8.42 4.18 -3.25
CA LYS A 12 8.31 2.91 -3.98
C LYS A 12 7.55 3.13 -5.28
N TYR A 13 8.07 2.59 -6.37
CA TYR A 13 7.35 2.58 -7.65
C TYR A 13 6.44 1.37 -7.68
N VAL A 14 5.15 1.60 -7.92
CA VAL A 14 4.15 0.53 -8.00
C VAL A 14 3.71 0.37 -9.46
N PRO A 15 3.94 -0.79 -10.08
CA PRO A 15 3.44 -1.07 -11.43
C PRO A 15 1.91 -1.05 -11.49
N ILE A 16 1.35 -0.59 -12.61
CA ILE A 16 -0.10 -0.52 -12.85
C ILE A 16 -0.83 -1.84 -12.54
N ARG A 17 -0.22 -2.97 -12.89
CA ARG A 17 -0.82 -4.30 -12.65
C ARG A 17 -1.03 -4.56 -11.16
N GLU A 18 -0.08 -4.20 -10.32
CA GLU A 18 -0.17 -4.36 -8.87
C GLU A 18 -1.18 -3.38 -8.26
N THR A 19 -1.22 -2.14 -8.76
CA THR A 19 -2.23 -1.16 -8.36
C THR A 19 -3.64 -1.69 -8.63
N ILE A 20 -3.91 -2.19 -9.84
CA ILE A 20 -5.23 -2.72 -10.21
C ILE A 20 -5.60 -3.93 -9.33
N SER A 21 -4.66 -4.86 -9.13
CA SER A 21 -4.90 -6.03 -8.27
C SER A 21 -5.17 -5.66 -6.82
N GLY A 22 -4.42 -4.72 -6.26
CA GLY A 22 -4.60 -4.24 -4.88
C GLY A 22 -5.95 -3.55 -4.69
N PHE A 23 -6.27 -2.56 -5.53
CA PHE A 23 -7.55 -1.86 -5.46
C PHE A 23 -8.74 -2.78 -5.71
N LYS A 24 -8.63 -3.75 -6.62
CA LYS A 24 -9.69 -4.74 -6.83
C LYS A 24 -9.94 -5.55 -5.55
N GLY A 25 -8.90 -6.01 -4.86
CA GLY A 25 -9.07 -6.76 -3.62
C GLY A 25 -9.66 -5.92 -2.48
N ILE A 26 -9.36 -4.62 -2.43
CA ILE A 26 -9.99 -3.68 -1.47
C ILE A 26 -11.50 -3.58 -1.75
N ILE A 27 -11.89 -3.39 -3.02
CA ILE A 27 -13.30 -3.29 -3.41
C ILE A 27 -14.06 -4.62 -3.19
N GLU A 28 -13.38 -5.75 -3.37
CA GLU A 28 -13.94 -7.09 -3.11
C GLU A 28 -14.03 -7.42 -1.60
N GLY A 29 -13.59 -6.53 -0.71
CA GLY A 29 -13.62 -6.73 0.75
C GLY A 29 -12.59 -7.73 1.29
N LYS A 30 -11.59 -8.12 0.49
CA LYS A 30 -10.57 -9.11 0.89
C LYS A 30 -9.65 -8.60 1.99
N TYR A 31 -9.57 -7.27 2.15
CA TYR A 31 -8.67 -6.60 3.08
C TYR A 31 -9.41 -5.82 4.17
N ASP A 32 -10.72 -6.02 4.33
CA ASP A 32 -11.54 -5.32 5.33
C ASP A 32 -11.11 -5.60 6.78
N ASN A 33 -10.41 -6.70 6.99
CA ASN A 33 -9.88 -7.11 8.30
C ASN A 33 -8.59 -6.34 8.67
N ILE A 34 -8.04 -5.55 7.75
CA ILE A 34 -6.77 -4.83 7.94
C ILE A 34 -7.06 -3.44 8.55
N PRO A 35 -6.32 -3.01 9.58
CA PRO A 35 -6.47 -1.67 10.13
C PRO A 35 -6.14 -0.59 9.09
N GLU A 36 -6.92 0.49 9.05
CA GLU A 36 -6.75 1.60 8.11
C GLU A 36 -5.34 2.20 8.12
N GLN A 37 -4.68 2.16 9.29
CA GLN A 37 -3.30 2.63 9.46
C GLN A 37 -2.29 1.87 8.60
N ALA A 38 -2.53 0.60 8.29
CA ALA A 38 -1.64 -0.20 7.44
C ALA A 38 -1.67 0.25 5.97
N PHE A 39 -2.74 0.91 5.53
CA PHE A 39 -2.84 1.49 4.18
C PHE A 39 -2.16 2.86 4.06
N TYR A 40 -1.84 3.52 5.18
CA TYR A 40 -1.24 4.83 5.18
C TYR A 40 0.24 4.77 4.74
N MET A 41 0.59 5.52 3.69
CA MET A 41 1.93 5.56 3.10
C MET A 41 2.51 4.18 2.76
N ALA A 42 1.65 3.24 2.37
CA ALA A 42 2.06 1.95 1.83
C ALA A 42 2.22 2.03 0.31
N GLY A 43 3.19 1.32 -0.24
CA GLY A 43 3.38 1.21 -1.69
C GLY A 43 2.35 0.29 -2.35
N ASN A 44 2.58 -1.02 -2.26
CA ASN A 44 1.72 -2.05 -2.83
C ASN A 44 0.94 -2.80 -1.73
N ILE A 45 -0.03 -3.63 -2.14
CA ILE A 45 -0.91 -4.32 -1.20
C ILE A 45 -0.18 -5.36 -0.33
N GLU A 46 0.92 -5.90 -0.81
CA GLU A 46 1.78 -6.79 -0.02
C GLU A 46 2.39 -6.05 1.17
N GLU A 47 2.84 -4.83 0.97
CA GLU A 47 3.39 -3.99 2.03
C GLU A 47 2.32 -3.61 3.06
N VAL A 48 1.07 -3.41 2.62
CA VAL A 48 -0.08 -3.24 3.51
C VAL A 48 -0.28 -4.49 4.38
N LEU A 49 -0.22 -5.69 3.78
CA LEU A 49 -0.37 -6.96 4.49
C LEU A 49 0.77 -7.20 5.49
N GLU A 50 2.01 -6.83 5.15
CA GLU A 50 3.15 -6.91 6.06
C GLU A 50 3.00 -5.95 7.25
N ARG A 51 2.49 -4.74 7.02
CA ARG A 51 2.23 -3.75 8.09
C ARG A 51 1.00 -4.09 8.94
N ALA A 52 0.08 -4.88 8.41
CA ALA A 52 -1.11 -5.34 9.12
C ALA A 52 -0.82 -6.48 10.11
N LYS A 53 0.38 -7.08 10.03
CA LYS A 53 0.84 -8.20 10.86
C LYS A 53 1.49 -7.70 12.15
#